data_AF-A0A6B0CUU8-F1
#
_entry.id   AF-A0A6B0CUU8-F1
#
_cell.length_a   1.000
_cell.length_b   1.000
_cell.length_c   1.000
_cell.angle_alpha   90.00
_cell.angle_beta   90.00
_cell.angle_gamma   90.00
#
_symmetry.space_group_name_H-M   'P 1'
#
loop_
_entity.id
_entity.type
_entity.pdbx_description
1 polymer ?
#
loop_
_entity_poly.entity_id
_entity_poly.type
_entity_poly.pdbx_seq_one_letter_code
_entity_poly.pdbx_strand_id
1 'polypeptide(L)'
;MMFQEQIDLLQQKGLYRSLKTVGYIDRQYIEVENQRCTNYTSNDYLGLGQIAFDKNDFEKFMRKYSYHLSSSRLISGSSAAYEEIETMLAGWLGYSACTILNSGYDANLTLFNIFKNTNCVVFSDQENHASIIDGIKLSGLEKVIYKHLDIADLEKRLAECPNQNIQKIIISDSVFSTNGDVVDIGQLVSLKHKYNATLILDVSHSFGIENYSNYQGVDILTSSLSKACGAYGGVILSSNDVKDMLINHG
;
A
#
# COMPACT_ATOMS: atom_id res chain seq x y z
N MET A 1 -8.23 8.35 34.73
CA MET A 1 -9.63 8.80 34.52
C MET A 1 -9.94 8.89 33.02
N MET A 2 -9.21 9.70 32.24
CA MET A 2 -9.48 9.90 30.79
C MET A 2 -9.52 8.62 29.92
N PHE A 3 -8.59 7.67 30.08
CA PHE A 3 -8.60 6.45 29.24
C PHE A 3 -9.73 5.48 29.56
N GLN A 4 -10.09 5.35 30.84
CA GLN A 4 -11.16 4.43 31.25
C GLN A 4 -12.51 4.91 30.73
N GLU A 5 -12.80 6.21 30.84
CA GLU A 5 -14.02 6.81 30.30
C GLU A 5 -14.15 6.61 28.78
N GLN A 6 -13.03 6.69 28.04
CA GLN A 6 -13.02 6.41 26.60
C GLN A 6 -13.29 4.93 26.29
N ILE A 7 -12.72 4.02 27.09
CA ILE A 7 -12.98 2.57 26.96
C ILE A 7 -14.46 2.28 27.23
N ASP A 8 -15.02 2.84 28.30
CA ASP A 8 -16.43 2.66 28.66
C ASP A 8 -17.35 3.18 27.55
N LEU A 9 -17.00 4.32 26.94
CA LEU A 9 -17.74 4.86 25.79
C LEU A 9 -17.67 3.93 24.56
N LEU A 10 -16.52 3.32 24.27
CA LEU A 10 -16.38 2.32 23.20
C LEU A 10 -17.25 1.09 23.48
N GLN A 11 -17.29 0.63 24.73
CA GLN A 11 -18.12 -0.50 25.16
C GLN A 11 -19.62 -0.17 25.03
N GLN A 12 -20.06 0.99 25.50
CA GLN A 12 -21.45 1.44 25.40
C GLN A 12 -21.92 1.56 23.94
N LYS A 13 -21.02 1.94 23.02
CA LYS A 13 -21.31 2.03 21.58
C LYS A 13 -21.18 0.69 20.83
N GLY A 14 -20.75 -0.39 21.49
CA GLY A 14 -20.46 -1.66 20.82
C GLY A 14 -19.26 -1.62 19.87
N LEU A 15 -18.36 -0.64 20.05
CA LEU A 15 -17.16 -0.43 19.22
C LEU A 15 -15.87 -0.91 19.89
N TYR A 16 -15.96 -1.41 21.12
CA TYR A 16 -14.81 -2.00 21.82
C TYR A 16 -14.30 -3.22 21.06
N ARG A 17 -12.99 -3.24 20.79
CA ARG A 17 -12.30 -4.31 20.07
C ARG A 17 -11.32 -5.00 21.01
N SER A 18 -11.22 -6.32 20.90
CA SER A 18 -10.23 -7.12 21.61
C SER A 18 -9.51 -8.04 20.63
N LEU A 19 -8.22 -8.26 20.87
CA LEU A 19 -7.45 -9.23 20.11
C LEU A 19 -7.83 -10.66 20.53
N LYS A 20 -7.93 -11.55 19.57
CA LYS A 20 -8.06 -12.99 19.80
C LYS A 20 -6.75 -13.68 19.51
N THR A 21 -6.36 -14.65 20.34
CA THR A 21 -5.17 -15.46 20.09
C THR A 21 -5.44 -16.40 18.93
N VAL A 22 -4.60 -16.30 17.90
CA VAL A 22 -4.57 -17.20 16.74
C VAL A 22 -3.43 -18.20 16.94
N GLY A 23 -3.74 -19.47 16.76
CA GLY A 23 -2.79 -20.57 16.78
C GLY A 23 -2.33 -20.95 15.38
N TYR A 24 -2.43 -22.23 15.05
CA TYR A 24 -2.00 -22.76 13.76
C TYR A 24 -2.97 -22.44 12.61
N ILE A 25 -2.43 -22.22 11.42
CA ILE A 25 -3.17 -22.05 10.16
C ILE A 25 -2.84 -23.25 9.25
N ASP A 26 -3.89 -23.90 8.73
CA ASP A 26 -3.81 -25.05 7.85
C ASP A 26 -4.77 -24.87 6.68
N ARG A 27 -4.25 -24.40 5.55
CA ARG A 27 -5.00 -24.06 4.34
C ARG A 27 -6.13 -23.09 4.66
N GLN A 28 -7.37 -23.56 4.55
CA GLN A 28 -8.59 -22.82 4.84
C GLN A 28 -9.00 -22.85 6.31
N TYR A 29 -8.23 -23.51 7.19
CA TYR A 29 -8.55 -23.63 8.61
C TYR A 29 -7.64 -22.75 9.48
N ILE A 30 -8.21 -22.20 10.54
CA ILE A 30 -7.52 -21.37 11.55
C ILE A 30 -7.90 -21.84 12.95
N GLU A 31 -6.93 -21.89 13.85
CA GLU A 31 -7.19 -22.07 15.27
C GLU A 31 -7.34 -20.71 15.95
N VAL A 32 -8.51 -20.45 16.55
CA VAL A 32 -8.79 -19.23 17.33
C VAL A 32 -9.21 -19.66 18.72
N GLU A 33 -8.48 -19.21 19.75
CA GLU A 33 -8.76 -19.57 21.15
C GLU A 33 -8.87 -21.10 21.37
N ASN A 34 -7.95 -21.87 20.76
CA ASN A 34 -7.90 -23.34 20.75
C ASN A 34 -9.10 -24.03 20.04
N GLN A 35 -9.85 -23.31 19.20
CA GLN A 35 -10.93 -23.86 18.39
C GLN A 35 -10.59 -23.80 16.91
N ARG A 36 -10.74 -24.93 16.21
CA ARG A 36 -10.53 -25.01 14.76
C ARG A 36 -11.76 -24.48 14.02
N CYS A 37 -11.56 -23.47 13.20
CA CYS A 37 -12.58 -22.80 12.39
C CYS A 37 -12.17 -22.77 10.91
N THR A 38 -13.12 -22.56 10.01
CA THR A 38 -12.80 -22.16 8.62
C THR A 38 -12.48 -20.67 8.61
N ASN A 39 -11.37 -20.30 7.95
CA ASN A 39 -10.83 -18.95 7.92
C ASN A 39 -11.39 -18.14 6.75
N TYR A 40 -12.46 -17.40 7.00
CA TYR A 40 -13.03 -16.44 6.04
C TYR A 40 -12.52 -15.00 6.23
N THR A 41 -11.51 -14.80 7.08
CA THR A 41 -11.02 -13.47 7.48
C THR A 41 -9.57 -13.19 7.08
N SER A 42 -8.92 -14.15 6.41
CA SER A 42 -7.53 -14.01 5.98
C SER A 42 -7.39 -13.07 4.79
N ASN A 43 -6.24 -12.39 4.71
CA ASN A 43 -5.82 -11.65 3.51
C ASN A 43 -4.80 -12.42 2.66
N ASP A 44 -4.47 -13.66 3.02
CA ASP A 44 -3.63 -14.57 2.22
C ASP A 44 -4.45 -15.15 1.05
N TYR A 45 -4.85 -14.27 0.12
CA TYR A 45 -5.84 -14.57 -0.94
C TYR A 45 -5.43 -15.73 -1.85
N LEU A 46 -4.12 -15.88 -2.07
CA LEU A 46 -3.54 -16.89 -2.96
C LEU A 46 -2.95 -18.10 -2.20
N GLY A 47 -2.96 -18.07 -0.86
CA GLY A 47 -2.36 -19.13 -0.04
C GLY A 47 -0.83 -19.18 -0.10
N LEU A 48 -0.17 -18.13 -0.59
CA LEU A 48 1.29 -18.13 -0.81
C LEU A 48 2.05 -18.17 0.52
N GLY A 49 1.49 -17.60 1.58
CA GLY A 49 2.11 -17.63 2.92
C GLY A 49 2.18 -19.04 3.51
N GLN A 50 1.48 -20.00 2.91
CA GLN A 50 1.38 -21.39 3.36
C GLN A 50 2.17 -22.35 2.47
N ILE A 51 2.86 -21.86 1.45
CA ILE A 51 3.75 -22.68 0.63
C ILE A 51 4.89 -23.18 1.52
N ALA A 52 5.10 -24.50 1.51
CA ALA A 52 6.17 -25.11 2.27
C ALA A 52 7.54 -24.64 1.76
N PHE A 53 8.37 -24.08 2.64
CA PHE A 53 9.76 -23.80 2.35
C PHE A 53 10.60 -25.07 2.45
N ASP A 54 11.47 -25.32 1.46
CA ASP A 54 12.53 -26.31 1.60
C ASP A 54 13.54 -25.81 2.64
N LYS A 55 13.81 -26.62 3.66
CA LYS A 55 14.79 -26.31 4.71
C LYS A 55 16.16 -26.00 4.13
N ASN A 56 16.55 -26.70 3.05
CA ASN A 56 17.83 -26.48 2.39
C ASN A 56 17.90 -25.10 1.72
N ASP A 57 16.79 -24.59 1.20
CA ASP A 57 16.74 -23.27 0.57
C ASP A 57 16.79 -22.16 1.62
N PHE A 58 16.13 -22.36 2.76
CA PHE A 58 16.28 -21.47 3.91
C PHE A 58 17.73 -21.45 4.43
N GLU A 59 18.38 -22.61 4.57
CA GLU A 59 19.79 -22.67 4.96
C GLU A 59 20.71 -21.97 3.96
N LYS A 60 20.50 -22.15 2.64
CA LYS A 60 21.26 -21.43 1.61
C LYS A 60 21.03 -19.91 1.72
N PHE A 61 19.79 -19.48 1.90
CA PHE A 61 19.46 -18.06 2.11
C PHE A 61 20.23 -17.49 3.30
N MET A 62 20.21 -18.19 4.43
CA MET A 62 20.88 -17.80 5.67
C MET A 62 22.41 -17.85 5.57
N ARG A 63 22.98 -18.60 4.62
CA ARG A 63 24.42 -18.55 4.31
C ARG A 63 24.79 -17.38 3.42
N LYS A 64 23.87 -16.92 2.56
CA LYS A 64 24.07 -15.79 1.64
C LYS A 64 23.80 -14.44 2.31
N TYR A 65 22.79 -14.36 3.19
CA TYR A 65 22.35 -13.11 3.82
C TYR A 65 22.30 -13.21 5.33
N SER A 66 22.55 -12.09 6.00
CA SER A 66 22.34 -11.97 7.44
C SER A 66 20.86 -11.93 7.79
N TYR A 67 20.46 -12.70 8.81
CA TYR A 67 19.09 -12.71 9.34
C TYR A 67 18.70 -11.43 10.09
N HIS A 68 19.68 -10.64 10.51
CA HIS A 68 19.49 -9.32 11.06
C HIS A 68 20.60 -8.39 10.60
N LEU A 69 20.23 -7.13 10.41
CA LEU A 69 21.17 -6.05 10.10
C LEU A 69 21.20 -5.01 11.23
N SER A 70 20.17 -4.99 12.08
CA SER A 70 20.03 -4.12 13.26
C SER A 70 20.31 -2.63 12.96
N SER A 71 19.92 -2.15 11.79
CA SER A 71 20.25 -0.81 11.30
C SER A 71 19.25 -0.34 10.25
N SER A 72 19.18 0.98 10.02
CA SER A 72 18.42 1.56 8.92
C SER A 72 19.11 1.30 7.58
N ARG A 73 18.35 1.34 6.48
CA ARG A 73 18.89 1.12 5.13
C ARG A 73 20.01 2.10 4.76
N LEU A 74 19.94 3.35 5.23
CA LEU A 74 20.94 4.38 4.93
C LEU A 74 22.30 4.17 5.62
N ILE A 75 22.38 3.34 6.65
CA ILE A 75 23.63 3.12 7.41
C ILE A 75 24.24 1.77 7.06
N SER A 76 23.63 0.68 7.56
CA SER A 76 24.14 -0.69 7.35
C SER A 76 23.02 -1.72 7.19
N GLY A 77 21.77 -1.25 7.05
CA GLY A 77 20.58 -2.07 6.91
C GLY A 77 20.17 -2.37 5.48
N SER A 78 20.92 -1.93 4.46
CA SER A 78 20.59 -2.24 3.06
C SER A 78 21.24 -3.56 2.63
N SER A 79 20.59 -4.68 2.96
CA SER A 79 20.99 -6.02 2.50
C SER A 79 20.85 -6.16 0.98
N ALA A 80 21.74 -6.94 0.35
CA ALA A 80 21.64 -7.34 -1.04
C ALA A 80 20.32 -8.07 -1.38
N ALA A 81 19.67 -8.68 -0.38
CA ALA A 81 18.35 -9.28 -0.56
C ALA A 81 17.28 -8.24 -0.93
N TYR A 82 17.35 -7.01 -0.41
CA TYR A 82 16.42 -5.95 -0.81
C TYR A 82 16.62 -5.60 -2.29
N GLU A 83 17.85 -5.43 -2.74
CA GLU A 83 18.16 -5.10 -4.13
C GLU A 83 17.66 -6.18 -5.10
N GLU A 84 17.85 -7.46 -4.77
CA GLU A 84 17.38 -8.59 -5.58
C GLU A 84 15.84 -8.60 -5.68
N ILE A 85 15.13 -8.41 -4.56
CA ILE A 85 13.66 -8.37 -4.53
C ILE A 85 13.12 -7.12 -5.24
N GLU A 86 13.71 -5.95 -4.99
CA GLU A 86 13.32 -4.69 -5.64
C GLU A 86 13.49 -4.77 -7.16
N THR A 87 14.62 -5.29 -7.63
CA THR A 87 14.88 -5.49 -9.06
C THR A 87 13.86 -6.46 -9.68
N MET A 88 13.59 -7.58 -9.00
CA MET A 88 12.62 -8.56 -9.47
C MET A 88 11.21 -7.96 -9.57
N LEU A 89 10.74 -7.25 -8.54
CA LEU A 89 9.41 -6.65 -8.52
C LEU A 89 9.27 -5.52 -9.54
N ALA A 90 10.28 -4.67 -9.67
CA ALA A 90 10.33 -3.62 -10.69
C ALA A 90 10.23 -4.21 -12.10
N GLY A 91 11.04 -5.24 -12.40
CA GLY A 91 11.02 -5.93 -13.69
C GLY A 91 9.71 -6.67 -13.96
N TRP A 92 9.11 -7.32 -12.95
CA TRP A 92 7.85 -8.04 -13.08
C TRP A 92 6.68 -7.13 -13.48
N LEU A 93 6.60 -5.93 -12.90
CA LEU A 93 5.49 -5.00 -13.13
C LEU A 93 5.83 -3.89 -14.15
N GLY A 94 7.03 -3.91 -14.73
CA GLY A 94 7.43 -2.97 -15.78
C GLY A 94 7.76 -1.56 -15.28
N TYR A 95 8.22 -1.42 -14.04
CA TYR A 95 8.69 -0.16 -13.45
C TYR A 95 10.22 -0.09 -13.47
N SER A 96 10.77 1.12 -13.48
CA SER A 96 12.23 1.31 -13.44
C SER A 96 12.82 1.02 -12.06
N ALA A 97 12.02 1.20 -11.00
CA ALA A 97 12.45 1.05 -9.62
C ALA A 97 11.36 0.46 -8.72
N CYS A 98 11.81 -0.16 -7.64
CA CYS A 98 10.99 -0.57 -6.50
C CYS A 98 11.75 -0.21 -5.21
N THR A 99 11.01 0.21 -4.19
CA THR A 99 11.54 0.49 -2.84
C THR A 99 10.72 -0.28 -1.82
N ILE A 100 11.37 -1.14 -1.04
CA ILE A 100 10.75 -1.90 0.06
C ILE A 100 10.72 -1.06 1.36
N LEU A 101 9.55 -1.08 2.00
CA LEU A 101 9.23 -0.47 3.30
C LEU A 101 8.71 -1.53 4.28
N ASN A 102 8.57 -1.16 5.55
CA ASN A 102 8.17 -2.08 6.62
C ASN A 102 6.71 -2.54 6.52
N SER A 103 5.83 -1.78 5.87
CA SER A 103 4.44 -2.16 5.63
C SER A 103 3.86 -1.36 4.46
N GLY A 104 2.71 -1.80 3.91
CA GLY A 104 1.96 -1.00 2.93
C GLY A 104 1.42 0.31 3.54
N TYR A 105 1.23 0.34 4.86
CA TYR A 105 0.88 1.57 5.57
C TYR A 105 2.06 2.55 5.54
N ASP A 106 3.27 2.10 5.88
CA ASP A 106 4.49 2.90 5.83
C ASP A 106 4.81 3.37 4.41
N ALA A 107 4.59 2.52 3.39
CA ALA A 107 4.76 2.88 1.99
C ALA A 107 3.92 4.12 1.61
N ASN A 108 2.65 4.16 2.00
CA ASN A 108 1.79 5.32 1.72
C ASN A 108 2.24 6.57 2.49
N LEU A 109 2.61 6.43 3.77
CA LEU A 109 3.09 7.56 4.57
C LEU A 109 4.36 8.18 3.96
N THR A 110 5.36 7.34 3.67
CA THR A 110 6.64 7.74 3.07
C THR A 110 6.43 8.36 1.68
N LEU A 111 5.52 7.81 0.87
CA LEU A 111 5.25 8.35 -0.45
C LEU A 111 4.80 9.82 -0.41
N PHE A 112 3.88 10.19 0.49
CA PHE A 112 3.41 11.58 0.53
C PHE A 112 4.46 12.57 1.05
N ASN A 113 5.46 12.12 1.81
CA ASN A 113 6.54 12.99 2.27
C ASN A 113 7.38 13.56 1.12
N ILE A 114 7.56 12.83 0.01
CA ILE A 114 8.39 13.32 -1.10
C ILE A 114 7.77 14.52 -1.83
N PHE A 115 6.47 14.71 -1.68
CA PHE A 115 5.74 15.85 -2.23
C PHE A 115 5.72 17.05 -1.28
N LYS A 116 6.27 16.92 -0.06
CA LYS A 116 6.32 18.02 0.91
C LYS A 116 7.09 19.20 0.32
N ASN A 117 6.50 20.39 0.40
CA ASN A 117 7.00 21.64 -0.20
C ASN A 117 6.94 21.71 -1.74
N THR A 118 6.32 20.74 -2.40
CA THR A 118 5.97 20.88 -3.81
C THR A 118 4.64 21.65 -3.94
N ASN A 119 4.49 22.42 -5.01
CA ASN A 119 3.23 23.10 -5.32
C ASN A 119 2.26 22.09 -5.97
N CYS A 120 1.66 21.21 -5.16
CA CYS A 120 0.75 20.17 -5.64
C CYS A 120 -0.56 20.10 -4.86
N VAL A 121 -1.58 19.51 -5.50
CA VAL A 121 -2.88 19.21 -4.90
C VAL A 121 -3.21 17.74 -5.14
N VAL A 122 -3.60 17.05 -4.06
CA VAL A 122 -3.96 15.62 -4.08
C VAL A 122 -5.46 15.45 -4.23
N PHE A 123 -5.89 14.75 -5.27
CA PHE A 123 -7.26 14.33 -5.53
C PHE A 123 -7.44 12.90 -5.03
N SER A 124 -8.12 12.74 -3.90
CA SER A 124 -8.28 11.45 -3.21
C SER A 124 -9.72 10.99 -3.25
N ASP A 125 -9.94 9.71 -3.54
CA ASP A 125 -11.24 9.06 -3.38
C ASP A 125 -11.68 9.17 -1.91
N GLN A 126 -12.98 9.34 -1.66
CA GLN A 126 -13.53 9.48 -0.31
C GLN A 126 -13.38 8.22 0.55
N GLU A 127 -13.25 7.04 -0.07
CA GLU A 127 -13.15 5.74 0.62
C GLU A 127 -11.75 5.14 0.59
N ASN A 128 -10.74 5.92 0.16
CA ASN A 128 -9.35 5.50 0.19
C ASN A 128 -8.93 4.99 1.58
N HIS A 129 -8.06 3.99 1.58
CA HIS A 129 -7.54 3.38 2.79
C HIS A 129 -6.94 4.41 3.77
N ALA A 130 -7.07 4.14 5.07
CA ALA A 130 -6.65 5.05 6.13
C ALA A 130 -5.17 5.49 6.02
N SER A 131 -4.28 4.62 5.54
CA SER A 131 -2.86 4.97 5.32
C SER A 131 -2.66 6.10 4.31
N ILE A 132 -3.48 6.15 3.25
CA ILE A 132 -3.44 7.22 2.25
C ILE A 132 -3.90 8.53 2.92
N ILE A 133 -5.02 8.48 3.63
CA ILE A 133 -5.59 9.63 4.34
C ILE A 133 -4.58 10.20 5.34
N ASP A 134 -3.96 9.33 6.14
CA ASP A 134 -2.98 9.71 7.14
C ASP A 134 -1.69 10.24 6.50
N GLY A 135 -1.20 9.64 5.41
CA GLY A 135 -0.05 10.14 4.66
C GLY A 135 -0.26 11.54 4.08
N ILE A 136 -1.41 11.80 3.46
CA ILE A 136 -1.77 13.14 2.96
C ILE A 136 -1.87 14.14 4.13
N LYS A 137 -2.47 13.73 5.25
CA LYS A 137 -2.64 14.58 6.43
C LYS A 137 -1.29 14.94 7.08
N LEU A 138 -0.40 13.97 7.23
CA LEU A 138 0.91 14.16 7.87
C LEU A 138 1.89 14.96 7.01
N SER A 139 1.80 14.85 5.69
CA SER A 139 2.59 15.65 4.74
C SER A 139 2.15 17.12 4.69
N GLY A 140 0.90 17.42 5.10
CA GLY A 140 0.35 18.78 5.08
C GLY A 140 -0.06 19.26 3.69
N LEU A 141 -0.19 18.34 2.73
CA LEU A 141 -0.56 18.65 1.35
C LEU A 141 -2.01 19.15 1.26
N GLU A 142 -2.24 20.07 0.31
CA GLU A 142 -3.60 20.42 -0.09
C GLU A 142 -4.27 19.19 -0.72
N LYS A 143 -5.54 18.96 -0.35
CA LYS A 143 -6.30 17.83 -0.87
C LYS A 143 -7.71 18.23 -1.26
N VAL A 144 -8.21 17.54 -2.27
CA VAL A 144 -9.58 17.60 -2.76
C VAL A 144 -10.13 16.18 -2.73
N ILE A 145 -11.21 15.96 -1.98
CA ILE A 145 -11.85 14.64 -1.89
C ILE A 145 -12.95 14.54 -2.93
N TYR A 146 -12.89 13.58 -3.84
CA TYR A 146 -13.97 13.28 -4.79
C TYR A 146 -14.81 12.09 -4.30
N LYS A 147 -16.08 12.02 -4.75
CA LYS A 147 -16.99 10.95 -4.34
C LYS A 147 -16.48 9.58 -4.81
N HIS A 148 -16.80 8.54 -4.04
CA HIS A 148 -16.31 7.19 -4.27
C HIS A 148 -16.57 6.72 -5.71
N LEU A 149 -15.50 6.40 -6.45
CA LEU A 149 -15.51 5.93 -7.84
C LEU A 149 -16.26 6.86 -8.84
N ASP A 150 -16.53 8.09 -8.46
CA ASP A 150 -17.24 9.06 -9.29
C ASP A 150 -16.22 9.82 -10.17
N ILE A 151 -15.94 9.24 -11.34
CA ILE A 151 -15.01 9.80 -12.32
C ILE A 151 -15.47 11.19 -12.81
N ALA A 152 -16.78 11.44 -12.87
CA ALA A 152 -17.31 12.74 -13.26
C ALA A 152 -17.06 13.82 -12.19
N ASP A 153 -17.21 13.47 -10.90
CA ASP A 153 -16.86 14.36 -9.79
C ASP A 153 -15.35 14.62 -9.73
N LEU A 154 -14.52 13.58 -9.96
CA LEU A 154 -13.06 13.73 -10.08
C LEU A 154 -12.70 14.68 -11.22
N GLU A 155 -13.23 14.46 -12.42
CA GLU A 155 -12.96 15.30 -13.59
C GLU A 155 -13.38 16.76 -13.36
N LYS A 156 -14.57 16.97 -12.78
CA LYS A 156 -15.06 18.29 -12.40
C LYS A 156 -14.06 19.00 -11.47
N ARG A 157 -13.60 18.32 -10.42
CA ARG A 157 -12.64 18.87 -9.44
C ARG A 157 -11.28 19.16 -10.05
N LEU A 158 -10.80 18.30 -10.95
CA LEU A 158 -9.57 18.53 -11.70
C LEU A 158 -9.68 19.79 -12.57
N ALA A 159 -10.83 20.01 -13.21
CA ALA A 159 -11.11 21.18 -14.03
C ALA A 159 -11.24 22.48 -13.22
N GLU A 160 -11.77 22.41 -12.00
CA GLU A 160 -11.92 23.56 -11.09
C GLU A 160 -10.58 24.01 -10.47
N CYS A 161 -9.53 23.19 -10.55
CA CYS A 161 -8.21 23.52 -10.03
C CYS A 161 -7.58 24.68 -10.85
N PRO A 162 -7.49 25.89 -10.29
CA PRO A 162 -7.43 27.14 -11.07
C PRO A 162 -6.05 27.47 -11.66
N ASN A 163 -5.02 26.67 -11.40
CA ASN A 163 -3.63 26.99 -11.77
C ASN A 163 -2.98 25.88 -12.58
N GLN A 164 -2.44 26.22 -13.74
CA GLN A 164 -1.66 25.31 -14.59
C GLN A 164 -0.30 24.94 -13.97
N ASN A 165 0.23 25.78 -13.07
CA ASN A 165 1.52 25.55 -12.41
C ASN A 165 1.41 24.70 -11.13
N ILE A 166 0.22 24.22 -10.78
CA ILE A 166 0.03 23.28 -9.66
C ILE A 166 0.07 21.86 -10.21
N GLN A 167 0.95 21.03 -9.66
CA GLN A 167 1.00 19.61 -9.96
C GLN A 167 -0.23 18.92 -9.39
N LYS A 168 -0.96 18.19 -10.24
CA LYS A 168 -2.14 17.44 -9.81
C LYS A 168 -1.73 16.00 -9.54
N ILE A 169 -2.15 15.46 -8.41
CA ILE A 169 -1.89 14.06 -8.04
C ILE A 169 -3.24 13.37 -7.85
N ILE A 170 -3.54 12.34 -8.63
CA ILE A 170 -4.72 11.50 -8.47
C ILE A 170 -4.29 10.26 -7.67
N ILE A 171 -5.00 9.95 -6.59
CA ILE A 171 -4.77 8.76 -5.76
C ILE A 171 -6.07 7.98 -5.53
N SER A 172 -6.01 6.67 -5.74
CA SER A 172 -7.11 5.74 -5.44
C SER A 172 -6.58 4.39 -4.97
N ASP A 173 -7.31 3.72 -4.08
CA ASP A 173 -7.22 2.25 -3.99
C ASP A 173 -7.67 1.65 -5.33
N SER A 174 -7.04 0.56 -5.76
CA SER A 174 -7.46 -0.18 -6.96
C SER A 174 -8.60 -1.17 -6.68
N VAL A 175 -8.58 -1.78 -5.50
CA VAL A 175 -9.65 -2.63 -4.95
C VAL A 175 -9.88 -2.18 -3.51
N PHE A 176 -11.09 -1.71 -3.21
CA PHE A 176 -11.43 -1.10 -1.93
C PHE A 176 -11.72 -2.17 -0.88
N SER A 177 -11.00 -2.10 0.25
CA SER A 177 -11.00 -3.16 1.28
C SER A 177 -12.36 -3.45 1.94
N THR A 178 -13.26 -2.47 1.99
CA THR A 178 -14.54 -2.59 2.71
C THR A 178 -15.58 -3.38 1.92
N ASN A 179 -15.74 -3.08 0.63
CA ASN A 179 -16.81 -3.61 -0.21
C ASN A 179 -16.31 -4.46 -1.38
N GLY A 180 -15.00 -4.41 -1.68
CA GLY A 180 -14.42 -5.05 -2.86
C GLY A 180 -14.69 -4.31 -4.16
N ASP A 181 -15.11 -3.05 -4.10
CA ASP A 181 -15.31 -2.19 -5.27
C ASP A 181 -13.98 -2.00 -6.01
N VAL A 182 -14.04 -1.89 -7.34
CA VAL A 182 -12.86 -1.89 -8.22
C VAL A 182 -12.84 -0.61 -9.04
N VAL A 183 -11.68 0.05 -9.08
CA VAL A 183 -11.51 1.28 -9.85
C VAL A 183 -11.36 1.00 -11.34
N ASP A 184 -11.91 1.88 -12.18
CA ASP A 184 -11.61 1.89 -13.61
C ASP A 184 -10.27 2.61 -13.85
N ILE A 185 -9.18 1.83 -13.87
CA ILE A 185 -7.81 2.33 -14.11
C ILE A 185 -7.72 3.08 -15.46
N GLY A 186 -8.43 2.62 -16.49
CA GLY A 186 -8.40 3.24 -17.83
C GLY A 186 -8.96 4.65 -17.84
N GLN A 187 -10.04 4.89 -17.09
CA GLN A 187 -10.60 6.23 -16.91
C GLN A 187 -9.66 7.14 -16.12
N LEU A 188 -9.01 6.63 -15.06
CA LEU A 188 -8.01 7.40 -14.31
C LEU A 188 -6.79 7.76 -15.16
N VAL A 189 -6.29 6.84 -15.98
CA VAL A 189 -5.19 7.11 -16.93
C VAL A 189 -5.61 8.15 -17.97
N SER A 190 -6.85 8.09 -18.46
CA SER A 190 -7.38 9.10 -19.39
C SER A 190 -7.41 10.50 -18.76
N LEU A 191 -7.89 10.62 -17.52
CA LEU A 191 -7.89 11.90 -16.79
C LEU A 191 -6.47 12.38 -16.46
N LYS A 192 -5.58 11.46 -16.07
CA LYS A 192 -4.16 11.76 -15.85
C LYS A 192 -3.56 12.45 -17.07
N HIS A 193 -3.75 11.89 -18.27
CA HIS A 193 -3.25 12.49 -19.50
C HIS A 193 -3.93 13.83 -19.82
N LYS A 194 -5.27 13.90 -19.69
CA LYS A 194 -6.04 15.13 -19.98
C LYS A 194 -5.62 16.32 -19.10
N TYR A 195 -5.29 16.07 -17.84
CA TYR A 195 -4.99 17.11 -16.85
C TYR A 195 -3.50 17.22 -16.49
N ASN A 196 -2.62 16.47 -17.19
CA ASN A 196 -1.19 16.35 -16.88
C ASN A 196 -0.94 16.06 -15.38
N ALA A 197 -1.69 15.10 -14.84
CA ALA A 197 -1.57 14.69 -13.44
C ALA A 197 -0.56 13.54 -13.28
N THR A 198 -0.10 13.35 -12.06
CA THR A 198 0.52 12.09 -11.61
C THR A 198 -0.59 11.16 -11.12
N LEU A 199 -0.57 9.90 -11.53
CA LEU A 199 -1.50 8.87 -11.05
C LEU A 199 -0.79 7.89 -10.12
N ILE A 200 -1.30 7.78 -8.90
CA ILE A 200 -0.86 6.85 -7.88
C ILE A 200 -2.00 5.86 -7.61
N LEU A 201 -1.70 4.57 -7.50
CA LEU A 201 -2.66 3.57 -7.04
C LEU A 201 -2.11 2.77 -5.85
N ASP A 202 -2.93 2.57 -4.83
CA ASP A 202 -2.69 1.51 -3.84
C ASP A 202 -3.29 0.20 -4.35
N VAL A 203 -2.41 -0.78 -4.56
CA VAL A 203 -2.73 -2.08 -5.12
C VAL A 203 -2.65 -3.19 -4.09
N SER A 204 -2.67 -2.87 -2.79
CA SER A 204 -2.56 -3.87 -1.72
C SER A 204 -3.55 -5.03 -1.83
N HIS A 205 -4.78 -4.79 -2.31
CA HIS A 205 -5.83 -5.79 -2.47
C HIS A 205 -5.91 -6.42 -3.88
N SER A 206 -5.05 -5.99 -4.81
CA SER A 206 -4.99 -6.47 -6.20
C SER A 206 -3.59 -7.00 -6.60
N PHE A 207 -2.57 -6.74 -5.79
CA PHE A 207 -1.18 -7.04 -6.08
C PHE A 207 -0.96 -8.53 -6.32
N GLY A 208 -0.52 -8.89 -7.53
CA GLY A 208 -0.32 -10.28 -7.95
C GLY A 208 -1.60 -11.06 -8.29
N ILE A 209 -2.78 -10.42 -8.31
CA ILE A 209 -4.03 -11.05 -8.73
C ILE A 209 -4.28 -10.68 -10.21
N GLU A 210 -4.16 -11.66 -11.11
CA GLU A 210 -4.13 -11.45 -12.58
C GLU A 210 -5.29 -10.58 -13.11
N ASN A 211 -6.50 -10.76 -12.59
CA ASN A 211 -7.69 -10.02 -13.06
C ASN A 211 -7.68 -8.52 -12.70
N TYR A 212 -6.77 -8.09 -11.83
CA TYR A 212 -6.69 -6.71 -11.33
C TYR A 212 -5.32 -6.07 -11.59
N SER A 213 -4.41 -6.75 -12.30
CA SER A 213 -3.00 -6.37 -12.39
C SER A 213 -2.60 -5.61 -13.65
N ASN A 214 -3.55 -4.99 -14.37
CA ASN A 214 -3.21 -4.13 -15.52
C ASN A 214 -2.94 -2.69 -15.06
N TYR A 215 -1.71 -2.43 -14.63
CA TYR A 215 -1.27 -1.11 -14.14
C TYR A 215 -0.67 -0.21 -15.22
N GLN A 216 -0.89 -0.53 -16.51
CA GLN A 216 -0.34 0.28 -17.60
C GLN A 216 -0.81 1.73 -17.51
N GLY A 217 0.15 2.67 -17.58
CA GLY A 217 -0.12 4.10 -17.52
C GLY A 217 -0.16 4.70 -16.11
N VAL A 218 -0.04 3.89 -15.04
CA VAL A 218 0.05 4.36 -13.65
C VAL A 218 1.48 4.74 -13.30
N ASP A 219 1.72 5.92 -12.70
CA ASP A 219 3.09 6.42 -12.43
C ASP A 219 3.73 5.78 -11.22
N ILE A 220 2.94 5.57 -10.15
CA ILE A 220 3.42 5.06 -8.87
C ILE A 220 2.43 4.04 -8.34
N LEU A 221 2.92 2.87 -7.92
CA LEU A 221 2.13 1.90 -7.18
C LEU A 221 2.62 1.82 -5.74
N THR A 222 1.68 1.81 -4.79
CA THR A 222 1.96 1.36 -3.42
C THR A 222 1.30 0.01 -3.20
N SER A 223 1.91 -0.85 -2.39
CA SER A 223 1.30 -2.13 -2.05
C SER A 223 1.79 -2.66 -0.71
N SER A 224 0.97 -3.53 -0.12
CA SER A 224 1.30 -4.37 1.01
C SER A 224 1.70 -5.77 0.52
N LEU A 225 2.82 -6.28 1.03
CA LEU A 225 3.26 -7.66 0.78
C LEU A 225 2.62 -8.67 1.76
N SER A 226 1.83 -8.20 2.73
CA SER A 226 1.21 -9.05 3.76
C SER A 226 -0.18 -9.58 3.42
N LYS A 227 -0.59 -9.45 2.16
CA LYS A 227 -1.85 -9.98 1.64
C LYS A 227 -1.60 -11.12 0.67
N ALA A 228 -1.88 -10.95 -0.63
CA ALA A 228 -1.72 -11.98 -1.65
C ALA A 228 -0.32 -12.61 -1.68
N CYS A 229 0.74 -11.84 -1.39
CA CYS A 229 2.11 -12.35 -1.34
C CYS A 229 2.43 -13.23 -0.11
N GLY A 230 1.56 -13.22 0.91
CA GLY A 230 1.74 -14.03 2.12
C GLY A 230 3.00 -13.72 2.94
N ALA A 231 3.59 -12.54 2.74
CA ALA A 231 4.85 -12.13 3.36
C ALA A 231 4.64 -10.97 4.35
N TYR A 232 5.68 -10.17 4.61
CA TYR A 232 5.61 -8.95 5.38
C TYR A 232 6.31 -7.83 4.63
N GLY A 233 5.87 -6.59 4.82
CA GLY A 233 6.44 -5.41 4.16
C GLY A 233 5.43 -4.65 3.32
N GLY A 234 5.92 -3.55 2.74
CA GLY A 234 5.26 -2.81 1.68
C GLY A 234 6.24 -2.41 0.61
N VAL A 235 5.73 -1.98 -0.54
CA VAL A 235 6.55 -1.58 -1.67
C VAL A 235 6.00 -0.32 -2.32
N ILE A 236 6.90 0.44 -2.92
CA ILE A 236 6.57 1.52 -3.85
C ILE A 236 7.26 1.19 -5.18
N LEU A 237 6.48 1.00 -6.25
CA LEU A 237 7.01 0.86 -7.61
C LEU A 237 6.88 2.18 -8.35
N SER A 238 7.95 2.63 -9.00
CA SER A 238 8.03 3.98 -9.55
C SER A 238 9.17 4.15 -10.58
N SER A 239 9.42 5.39 -11.00
CA SER A 239 10.66 5.78 -11.67
C SER A 239 11.86 5.79 -10.71
N ASN A 240 13.08 5.84 -11.27
CA ASN A 240 14.31 6.04 -10.49
C ASN A 240 14.31 7.37 -9.73
N ASP A 241 13.83 8.46 -10.35
CA ASP A 241 13.73 9.77 -9.71
C ASP A 241 12.87 9.72 -8.43
N VAL A 242 11.76 8.98 -8.47
CA VAL A 242 10.91 8.78 -7.29
C VAL A 242 11.62 7.92 -6.24
N LYS A 243 12.33 6.85 -6.63
CA LYS A 243 13.15 6.06 -5.68
C LYS A 243 14.22 6.92 -5.00
N ASP A 244 14.91 7.77 -5.75
CA ASP A 244 15.91 8.68 -5.20
C ASP A 244 15.28 9.69 -4.24
N MET A 245 14.12 10.26 -4.59
CA MET A 245 13.37 11.13 -3.69
C MET A 245 12.92 10.41 -2.41
N LEU A 246 12.46 9.16 -2.50
CA LEU A 246 12.08 8.35 -1.34
C LEU A 246 13.27 8.10 -0.41
N ILE A 247 14.45 7.79 -0.94
CA ILE A 247 15.67 7.55 -0.15
C ILE A 247 16.12 8.81 0.60
N ASN A 248 15.94 9.98 -0.01
CA ASN A 248 16.45 11.25 0.54
C ASN A 248 15.43 12.05 1.35
N HIS A 249 14.12 11.87 1.09
CA HIS A 249 13.05 12.71 1.64
C HIS A 249 11.81 11.94 2.13
N GLY A 250 11.77 10.62 1.95
CA GLY A 250 10.65 9.76 2.36
C GLY A 250 10.49 9.60 3.87
#